data_AF-A0A3D1A9I3-F1
#
_entry.id   AF-A0A3D1A9I3-F1
#
_cell.length_a   1.000
_cell.length_b   1.000
_cell.length_c   1.000
_cell.angle_alpha   90.00
_cell.angle_beta   90.00
_cell.angle_gamma   90.00
#
_symmetry.space_group_name_H-M   'P 1'
#
loop_
_entity.id
_entity.type
_entity.pdbx_description
1 polymer ?
#
loop_
_entity_poly.entity_id
_entity_poly.type
_entity_poly.pdbx_seq_one_letter_code
_entity_poly.pdbx_strand_id
1 'polypeptide(L)'
;MKRLSAKPTVYLIDGSNFSLRFWERSSGAKPDELEREFLSWLCEAARTETLRASCFRVVFDGPWRKPAASGPSITVYYSESEPADEMLAERGYFMQTEGIRAIIVTSDNGLRDRAAAEGIKTMNCETFQRLADSELRKETR
;
A
#
# COMPACT_ATOMS: atom_id res chain seq x y z
N MET A 1 13.80 6.22 16.10
CA MET A 1 12.47 5.71 15.67
C MET A 1 12.26 6.08 14.21
N LYS A 2 11.92 5.11 13.33
CA LYS A 2 11.47 5.42 11.97
C LYS A 2 10.14 6.20 12.06
N ARG A 3 9.95 7.23 11.24
CA ARG A 3 8.69 8.01 11.13
C ARG A 3 8.27 8.03 9.66
N LEU A 4 6.97 8.14 9.38
CA LEU A 4 6.52 8.46 8.04
C LEU A 4 7.01 9.85 7.66
N SER A 5 7.48 9.97 6.42
CA SER A 5 7.92 11.25 5.88
C SER A 5 6.70 12.06 5.47
N ALA A 6 6.62 13.32 5.91
CA ALA A 6 5.59 14.26 5.45
C ALA A 6 5.82 14.75 4.00
N LYS A 7 6.99 14.45 3.40
CA LYS A 7 7.23 14.73 1.98
C LYS A 7 6.25 13.94 1.10
N PRO A 8 5.67 14.56 0.06
CA PRO A 8 4.82 13.87 -0.90
C PRO A 8 5.46 12.57 -1.40
N THR A 9 4.72 11.48 -1.31
CA THR A 9 5.19 10.13 -1.61
C THR A 9 4.10 9.36 -2.33
N VAL A 10 4.48 8.57 -3.33
CA VAL A 10 3.59 7.56 -3.90
C VAL A 10 3.87 6.23 -3.22
N TYR A 11 2.90 5.72 -2.47
CA TYR A 11 2.96 4.38 -1.89
C TYR A 11 2.37 3.39 -2.89
N LEU A 12 3.21 2.49 -3.41
CA LEU A 12 2.82 1.39 -4.27
C LEU A 12 2.56 0.18 -3.37
N ILE A 13 1.29 -0.14 -3.11
CA ILE A 13 0.92 -1.14 -2.10
C ILE A 13 0.50 -2.44 -2.77
N ASP A 14 1.14 -3.52 -2.35
CA ASP A 14 0.70 -4.89 -2.57
C ASP A 14 -0.53 -5.17 -1.68
N GLY A 15 -1.71 -4.92 -2.24
CA GLY A 15 -2.99 -4.98 -1.55
C GLY A 15 -3.34 -6.39 -1.10
N SER A 16 -3.07 -7.41 -1.93
CA SER A 16 -3.30 -8.82 -1.59
C SER A 16 -2.48 -9.25 -0.37
N ASN A 17 -1.18 -8.97 -0.39
CA ASN A 17 -0.28 -9.32 0.71
C ASN A 17 -0.64 -8.57 1.99
N PHE A 18 -1.01 -7.29 1.85
CA PHE A 18 -1.33 -6.44 2.98
C PHE A 18 -2.65 -6.83 3.64
N SER A 19 -3.72 -7.00 2.85
CA SER A 19 -5.07 -7.31 3.38
C SER A 19 -5.10 -8.67 4.06
N LEU A 20 -4.48 -9.69 3.47
CA LEU A 20 -4.39 -11.03 4.04
C LEU A 20 -3.64 -11.02 5.38
N ARG A 21 -2.49 -10.34 5.46
CA ARG A 21 -1.68 -10.30 6.70
C ARG A 21 -2.29 -9.49 7.83
N PHE A 22 -3.02 -8.42 7.49
CA PHE A 22 -3.60 -7.55 8.51
C PHE A 22 -4.77 -8.22 9.23
N TRP A 23 -5.49 -9.13 8.56
CA TRP A 23 -6.71 -9.74 9.08
C TRP A 23 -6.71 -11.26 9.21
N GLU A 24 -5.60 -11.95 8.91
CA GLU A 24 -5.43 -13.37 9.25
C GLU A 24 -5.72 -13.70 10.73
N ARG A 25 -5.67 -12.69 11.61
CA ARG A 25 -6.03 -12.83 13.05
C ARG A 25 -7.54 -12.84 13.34
N SER A 26 -8.36 -12.47 12.38
CA SER A 26 -9.83 -12.44 12.47
C SER A 26 -10.40 -13.59 11.64
N SER A 27 -10.51 -14.77 12.26
CA SER A 27 -10.91 -16.02 11.62
C SER A 27 -12.24 -15.90 10.83
N GLY A 28 -12.19 -16.08 9.50
CA GLY A 28 -13.36 -16.38 8.66
C GLY A 28 -13.85 -15.31 7.69
N ALA A 29 -13.17 -14.16 7.59
CA ALA A 29 -13.55 -13.12 6.64
C ALA A 29 -13.28 -13.52 5.17
N LYS A 30 -14.17 -13.17 4.26
CA LYS A 30 -13.98 -13.39 2.82
C LYS A 30 -12.94 -12.41 2.26
N PRO A 31 -12.17 -12.76 1.21
CA PRO A 31 -11.19 -11.85 0.61
C PRO A 31 -11.73 -10.44 0.32
N ASP A 32 -12.95 -10.35 -0.23
CA ASP A 32 -13.61 -9.06 -0.52
C ASP A 32 -13.87 -8.20 0.74
N GLU A 33 -14.12 -8.83 1.89
CA GLU A 33 -14.32 -8.14 3.17
C GLU A 33 -12.99 -7.57 3.67
N LEU A 34 -11.91 -8.35 3.55
CA LEU A 34 -10.56 -7.91 3.92
C LEU A 34 -10.10 -6.71 3.09
N GLU A 35 -10.38 -6.72 1.79
CA GLU A 35 -10.07 -5.60 0.91
C GLU A 35 -10.85 -4.35 1.28
N ARG A 36 -12.14 -4.50 1.61
CA ARG A 36 -12.98 -3.38 2.03
C ARG A 36 -12.48 -2.78 3.34
N GLU A 37 -12.16 -3.60 4.32
CA GLU A 37 -11.63 -3.14 5.61
C GLU A 37 -10.27 -2.47 5.45
N PHE A 38 -9.39 -3.05 4.63
CA PHE A 38 -8.11 -2.46 4.27
C PHE A 38 -8.28 -1.08 3.62
N LEU A 39 -9.13 -0.96 2.60
CA LEU A 39 -9.35 0.30 1.91
C LEU A 39 -9.99 1.35 2.82
N SER A 40 -10.91 0.94 3.70
CA SER A 40 -11.51 1.83 4.70
C SER A 40 -10.46 2.40 5.65
N TRP A 41 -9.62 1.54 6.22
CA TRP A 41 -8.50 1.95 7.07
C TRP A 41 -7.53 2.86 6.33
N LEU A 42 -7.18 2.53 5.08
CA LEU A 42 -6.27 3.33 4.27
C LEU A 42 -6.86 4.73 3.97
N CYS A 43 -8.18 4.83 3.76
CA CYS A 43 -8.85 6.12 3.59
C CYS A 43 -8.76 7.02 4.83
N GLU A 44 -8.82 6.44 6.03
CA GLU A 44 -8.62 7.18 7.27
C GLU A 44 -7.15 7.61 7.40
N ALA A 45 -6.22 6.68 7.21
CA ALA A 45 -4.79 6.95 7.31
C ALA A 45 -4.34 8.04 6.31
N ALA A 46 -4.83 7.97 5.07
CA ALA A 46 -4.53 8.92 4.00
C ALA A 46 -4.97 10.36 4.30
N ARG A 47 -5.89 10.57 5.26
CA ARG A 47 -6.36 11.90 5.66
C ARG A 47 -5.57 12.53 6.81
N THR A 48 -4.68 11.78 7.45
CA THR A 48 -3.82 12.31 8.52
C THR A 48 -2.88 13.39 7.99
N GLU A 49 -2.51 14.35 8.84
CA GLU A 49 -1.65 15.48 8.45
C GLU A 49 -0.35 15.03 7.75
N THR A 50 0.27 13.96 8.24
CA THR A 50 1.52 13.41 7.70
C THR A 50 1.36 12.80 6.30
N LEU A 51 0.19 12.22 6.00
CA LEU A 51 -0.04 11.44 4.78
C LEU A 51 -0.91 12.15 3.74
N ARG A 52 -1.60 13.25 4.09
CA ARG A 52 -2.54 13.94 3.19
C ARG A 52 -1.93 14.43 1.86
N ALA A 53 -0.62 14.66 1.83
CA ALA A 53 0.12 15.05 0.62
C ALA A 53 0.65 13.86 -0.19
N SER A 54 0.42 12.64 0.27
CA SER A 54 0.83 11.39 -0.40
C SER A 54 -0.31 10.79 -1.22
N CYS A 55 0.06 9.98 -2.21
CA CYS A 55 -0.89 9.20 -3.00
C CYS A 55 -0.63 7.72 -2.79
N PHE A 56 -1.68 6.91 -2.94
CA PHE A 56 -1.64 5.47 -2.71
C PHE A 56 -2.12 4.76 -3.97
N ARG A 57 -1.31 3.83 -4.48
CA ARG A 57 -1.66 2.96 -5.61
C ARG A 57 -1.67 1.54 -5.09
N VAL A 58 -2.85 1.01 -4.87
CA VAL A 58 -3.07 -0.33 -4.33
C VAL A 58 -3.25 -1.30 -5.49
N VAL A 59 -2.57 -2.43 -5.45
CA VAL A 59 -2.69 -3.50 -6.45
C VAL A 59 -3.20 -4.76 -5.75
N PHE A 60 -4.34 -5.27 -6.17
CA PHE A 60 -4.84 -6.58 -5.75
C PHE A 60 -4.64 -7.58 -6.89
N ASP A 61 -4.36 -8.82 -6.55
CA ASP A 61 -4.28 -9.91 -7.51
C ASP A 61 -5.68 -10.35 -7.94
N GLY A 62 -5.77 -10.74 -9.21
CA GLY A 62 -6.97 -11.31 -9.80
C GLY A 62 -7.75 -10.34 -10.68
N PRO A 63 -8.96 -10.75 -11.11
CA PRO A 63 -9.72 -10.02 -12.12
C PRO A 63 -10.20 -8.67 -11.60
N TRP A 64 -10.42 -7.73 -12.54
CA TRP A 64 -11.05 -6.47 -12.20
C TRP A 64 -12.41 -6.69 -11.52
N ARG A 65 -12.63 -5.95 -10.44
CA ARG A 65 -13.92 -5.83 -9.76
C ARG A 65 -14.11 -4.38 -9.33
N LYS A 66 -15.37 -3.98 -9.12
CA LYS A 66 -15.68 -2.65 -8.60
C LYS A 66 -15.06 -2.52 -7.19
N PRO A 67 -14.05 -1.64 -6.99
CA PRO A 67 -13.43 -1.50 -5.68
C PRO A 67 -14.42 -0.93 -4.67
N ALA A 68 -14.21 -1.25 -3.40
CA ALA A 68 -14.88 -0.53 -2.32
C ALA A 68 -14.57 0.98 -2.42
N ALA A 69 -15.46 1.82 -1.90
CA ALA A 69 -15.27 3.26 -1.94
C ALA A 69 -13.91 3.63 -1.34
N SER A 70 -13.08 4.31 -2.13
CA SER A 70 -11.77 4.78 -1.72
C SER A 70 -11.69 6.31 -1.87
N GLY A 71 -10.90 6.96 -1.00
CA GLY A 71 -10.66 8.40 -1.07
C GLY A 71 -9.94 8.83 -2.36
N PRO A 72 -9.97 10.13 -2.71
CA PRO A 72 -9.44 10.63 -3.99
C PRO A 72 -7.91 10.45 -4.15
N SER A 73 -7.18 10.24 -3.06
CA SER A 73 -5.74 9.98 -3.07
C SER A 73 -5.38 8.49 -3.25
N ILE A 74 -6.39 7.61 -3.33
CA ILE A 74 -6.21 6.15 -3.44
C ILE A 74 -6.71 5.69 -4.81
N THR A 75 -5.82 5.09 -5.59
CA THR A 75 -6.15 4.41 -6.84
C THR A 75 -5.97 2.91 -6.66
N VAL A 76 -6.99 2.14 -7.02
CA VAL A 76 -6.97 0.67 -6.92
C VAL A 76 -6.81 0.08 -8.31
N TYR A 77 -5.95 -0.91 -8.42
CA TYR A 77 -5.71 -1.72 -9.61
C TYR A 77 -5.91 -3.19 -9.28
N TYR A 78 -6.26 -3.97 -10.32
CA TYR A 78 -6.34 -5.42 -10.25
C TYR A 78 -5.41 -6.01 -11.30
N SER A 79 -4.56 -6.93 -10.90
CA SER A 79 -3.60 -7.57 -11.78
C SER A 79 -4.21 -8.89 -12.29
N GLU A 80 -4.88 -8.80 -13.45
CA GLU A 80 -5.70 -9.90 -13.98
C GLU A 80 -4.86 -11.11 -14.40
N SER A 81 -3.90 -10.89 -15.30
CA SER A 81 -3.07 -11.93 -15.92
C SER A 81 -1.59 -11.84 -15.57
N GLU A 82 -1.18 -10.72 -14.97
CA GLU A 82 0.20 -10.45 -14.55
C GLU A 82 0.24 -10.44 -13.02
N PRO A 83 1.27 -11.00 -12.35
CA PRO A 83 1.39 -10.92 -10.90
C PRO A 83 1.47 -9.47 -10.42
N ALA A 84 0.86 -9.14 -9.28
CA ALA A 84 0.95 -7.79 -8.69
C ALA A 84 2.41 -7.32 -8.53
N ASP A 85 3.32 -8.25 -8.22
CA ASP A 85 4.76 -8.02 -8.11
C ASP A 85 5.39 -7.37 -9.34
N GLU A 86 5.04 -7.85 -10.54
CA GLU A 86 5.57 -7.32 -11.80
C GLU A 86 5.11 -5.88 -12.00
N MET A 87 3.82 -5.63 -11.82
CA MET A 87 3.24 -4.29 -11.95
C MET A 87 3.78 -3.31 -10.91
N LEU A 88 4.00 -3.76 -9.66
CA LEU A 88 4.58 -2.94 -8.60
C LEU A 88 6.05 -2.62 -8.87
N ALA A 89 6.83 -3.60 -9.32
CA ALA A 89 8.24 -3.40 -9.66
C ALA A 89 8.42 -2.45 -10.85
N GLU A 90 7.71 -2.66 -11.96
CA GLU A 90 7.78 -1.77 -13.13
C GLU A 90 7.39 -0.33 -12.79
N ARG A 91 6.28 -0.15 -12.05
CA ARG A 91 5.84 1.19 -11.65
C ARG A 91 6.79 1.84 -10.67
N GLY A 92 7.38 1.06 -9.77
CA GLY A 92 8.41 1.52 -8.85
C GLY A 92 9.65 2.02 -9.59
N TYR A 93 10.11 1.24 -10.57
CA TYR A 93 11.24 1.58 -11.43
C TYR A 93 10.96 2.86 -12.21
N PHE A 94 9.83 2.93 -12.91
CA PHE A 94 9.42 4.13 -13.65
C PHE A 94 9.36 5.38 -12.76
N MET A 95 8.77 5.28 -11.56
CA MET A 95 8.72 6.43 -10.65
C MET A 95 10.12 6.88 -10.22
N GLN A 96 11.01 5.93 -9.95
CA GLN A 96 12.38 6.24 -9.59
C GLN A 96 13.14 6.92 -10.73
N THR A 97 12.98 6.43 -11.97
CA THR A 97 13.64 7.04 -13.14
C THR A 97 13.13 8.46 -13.42
N GLU A 98 11.86 8.72 -13.16
CA GLU A 98 11.24 10.04 -13.29
C GLU A 98 11.50 10.96 -12.07
N GLY A 99 12.31 10.52 -11.09
CA GLY A 99 12.61 11.30 -9.89
C GLY A 99 11.41 11.47 -8.93
N ILE A 100 10.36 10.67 -9.10
CA ILE A 100 9.18 10.64 -8.24
C ILE A 100 9.51 9.84 -6.98
N ARG A 101 9.21 10.40 -5.80
CA ARG A 101 9.41 9.70 -4.53
C ARG A 101 8.39 8.58 -4.38
N ALA A 102 8.78 7.35 -4.67
CA ALA A 102 7.96 6.16 -4.48
C ALA A 102 8.50 5.24 -3.37
N ILE A 103 7.59 4.51 -2.72
CA ILE A 103 7.91 3.41 -1.81
C ILE A 103 6.99 2.24 -2.13
N ILE A 104 7.55 1.06 -2.39
CA ILE A 104 6.77 -0.18 -2.47
C ILE A 104 6.49 -0.68 -1.06
N VAL A 105 5.22 -0.94 -0.75
CA VAL A 105 4.77 -1.49 0.52
C VAL A 105 4.35 -2.94 0.29
N THR A 106 5.19 -3.86 0.74
CA THR A 106 4.98 -5.32 0.63
C THR A 106 5.79 -6.01 1.72
N SER A 107 5.32 -7.19 2.15
CA SER A 107 6.10 -8.09 3.00
C SER A 107 6.60 -9.32 2.24
N ASP A 108 6.37 -9.39 0.93
CA ASP A 108 6.97 -10.39 0.06
C ASP A 108 8.48 -10.13 -0.10
N ASN A 109 9.31 -11.14 0.16
CA ASN A 109 10.76 -10.99 0.07
C ASN A 109 11.26 -11.00 -1.38
N GLY A 110 10.60 -11.73 -2.28
CA GLY A 110 10.97 -11.77 -3.69
C GLY A 110 10.77 -10.41 -4.36
N LEU A 111 9.62 -9.78 -4.16
CA LEU A 111 9.36 -8.41 -4.64
C LEU A 111 10.34 -7.41 -4.03
N ARG A 112 10.68 -7.54 -2.75
CA ARG A 112 11.65 -6.65 -2.09
C ARG A 112 13.05 -6.78 -2.65
N ASP A 113 13.52 -8.00 -2.88
CA ASP A 113 14.85 -8.24 -3.43
C ASP A 113 14.95 -7.73 -4.86
N ARG A 114 13.90 -7.95 -5.68
CA ARG A 114 13.80 -7.39 -7.03
C ARG A 114 13.77 -5.86 -7.01
N ALA A 115 12.96 -5.25 -6.16
CA ALA A 115 12.92 -3.80 -6.01
C ALA A 115 14.27 -3.22 -5.57
N ALA A 116 14.99 -3.91 -4.67
CA ALA A 116 16.32 -3.50 -4.22
C ALA A 116 17.37 -3.56 -5.34
N ALA A 117 17.29 -4.56 -6.23
CA ALA A 117 18.18 -4.67 -7.40
C ALA A 117 18.05 -3.45 -8.33
N GLU A 118 16.86 -2.87 -8.41
CA GLU A 118 16.55 -1.66 -9.20
C GLU A 118 16.75 -0.35 -8.40
N GLY A 119 17.15 -0.44 -7.12
CA GLY A 119 17.32 0.72 -6.23
C GLY A 119 16.01 1.33 -5.70
N ILE A 120 14.89 0.65 -5.89
CA ILE A 120 13.57 1.09 -5.46
C ILE A 120 13.44 0.91 -3.94
N LYS A 121 12.88 1.92 -3.26
CA LYS A 121 12.69 1.85 -1.80
C LYS A 121 11.49 0.97 -1.46
N THR A 122 11.67 0.11 -0.46
CA THR A 122 10.59 -0.75 0.05
C THR A 122 10.30 -0.53 1.54
N MET A 123 9.11 -0.90 1.98
CA MET A 123 8.69 -0.93 3.38
C MET A 123 7.79 -2.14 3.65
N ASN A 124 8.03 -2.85 4.74
CA ASN A 124 7.16 -3.97 5.13
C ASN A 124 5.77 -3.48 5.56
N CYS A 125 4.75 -4.31 5.33
CA CYS A 125 3.35 -4.00 5.63
C CYS A 125 3.15 -3.64 7.10
N GLU A 126 3.72 -4.41 8.03
CA GLU A 126 3.59 -4.17 9.47
C GLU A 126 4.26 -2.87 9.90
N THR A 127 5.37 -2.50 9.23
CA THR A 127 6.04 -1.22 9.49
C THR A 127 5.17 -0.06 9.01
N PHE A 128 4.62 -0.15 7.80
CA PHE A 128 3.73 0.87 7.26
C PHE A 128 2.48 1.03 8.13
N GLN A 129 1.81 -0.08 8.45
CA GLN A 129 0.64 -0.12 9.34
C GLN A 129 0.93 0.57 10.67
N ARG A 130 1.97 0.14 11.39
CA ARG A 130 2.29 0.69 12.71
C ARG A 130 2.55 2.19 12.66
N LEU A 131 3.19 2.68 11.60
CA LEU A 131 3.45 4.11 11.47
C LEU A 131 2.17 4.88 11.14
N ALA A 132 1.33 4.36 10.23
CA ALA A 132 0.03 4.96 9.89
C ALA A 132 -0.91 4.99 11.11
N ASP A 133 -0.99 3.90 11.88
CA ASP A 133 -1.77 3.83 13.12
C ASP A 133 -1.27 4.82 14.17
N SER A 134 0.05 5.05 14.22
CA SER A 134 0.61 6.06 15.10
C SER A 134 0.22 7.48 14.70
N GLU A 135 -0.02 7.75 13.41
CA GLU A 135 -0.53 9.05 12.95
C GLU A 135 -2.03 9.17 13.24
N LEU A 136 -2.82 8.12 12.97
CA LEU A 136 -4.25 8.08 13.29
C LEU A 136 -4.54 8.38 14.76
N ARG A 137 -3.79 7.76 15.68
CA ARG A 137 -3.95 7.99 17.13
C ARG A 137 -3.64 9.43 17.58
N LYS A 138 -2.89 10.21 16.81
CA LYS A 138 -2.63 11.63 17.13
C LYS A 138 -3.81 12.51 16.78
N GLU A 139 -4.52 12.20 15.70
CA GLU A 139 -5.69 12.97 15.22
C GLU A 139 -6.95 12.71 16.07
N THR A 140 -7.02 11.58 16.78
CA THR A 140 -8.14 11.24 17.68
C THR A 140 -8.01 11.88 19.07
N ARG A 141 -6.91 12.58 19.37
CA ARG A 141 -6.67 13.27 20.64
C ARG A 141 -6.96 14.76 20.52
#